data_AF-A0A2T3XMB6-F1
#
_entry.id   AF-A0A2T3XMB6-F1
#
_cell.length_a   1.000
_cell.length_b   1.000
_cell.length_c   1.000
_cell.angle_alpha   90.00
_cell.angle_beta   90.00
_cell.angle_gamma   90.00
#
_symmetry.space_group_name_H-M   'P 1'
#
loop_
_entity.id
_entity.type
_entity.pdbx_description
1 polymer ?
#
loop_
_entity_poly.entity_id
_entity_poly.type
_entity_poly.pdbx_seq_one_letter_code
_entity_poly.pdbx_strand_id
1 'polypeptide(L)'
;MTNTSSTNQPLTAYLVGYSLDHTHRVVVGIRAASAEAACAIARAAFDAGTLWDDAPNMPLLYDDYEELDGQILSFDATGVTAWPAADVSVRAVRLHAAAHALLSFARLVDDRLPRAASIETWHPEALVSMTFTAGQVRELRALLETLSQC
;
A
#
# COMPACT_ATOMS: atom_id res chain seq x y z
N MET A 1 50.80 29.55 9.22
CA MET A 1 50.63 28.13 8.82
C MET A 1 49.16 27.80 8.91
N THR A 2 48.42 27.98 7.82
CA THR A 2 46.99 27.68 7.72
C THR A 2 46.82 26.63 6.64
N ASN A 3 46.69 25.37 7.04
CA ASN A 3 46.23 24.30 6.16
C ASN A 3 44.78 23.97 6.51
N THR A 4 43.87 24.71 5.89
CA THR A 4 42.48 24.31 5.70
C THR A 4 42.42 23.41 4.47
N SER A 5 42.57 22.11 4.68
CA SER A 5 42.21 21.10 3.69
C SER A 5 40.85 20.52 4.07
N SER A 6 39.78 21.23 3.69
CA SER A 6 38.44 20.64 3.71
C SER A 6 38.33 19.67 2.54
N THR A 7 38.50 18.39 2.81
CA THR A 7 38.33 17.31 1.82
C THR A 7 36.86 17.19 1.46
N ASN A 8 36.49 17.77 0.33
CA ASN A 8 35.19 17.61 -0.31
C ASN A 8 35.13 16.23 -1.01
N GLN A 9 35.36 15.15 -0.26
CA GLN A 9 35.22 13.79 -0.78
C GLN A 9 33.73 13.39 -0.75
N PRO A 10 33.19 12.82 -1.85
CA PRO A 10 31.83 12.33 -1.88
C PRO A 10 31.67 11.22 -0.83
N LEU A 11 30.59 11.30 -0.04
CA LEU A 11 30.26 10.30 0.96
C LEU A 11 29.97 8.94 0.29
N THR A 12 30.43 7.87 0.91
CA THR A 12 30.15 6.49 0.48
C THR A 12 28.66 6.18 0.60
N ALA A 13 28.08 5.53 -0.41
CA ALA A 13 26.71 5.03 -0.34
C ALA A 13 26.68 3.68 0.39
N TYR A 14 25.59 3.37 1.08
CA TYR A 14 25.41 2.11 1.80
C TYR A 14 24.04 1.50 1.47
N LEU A 15 23.99 0.17 1.43
CA LEU A 15 22.76 -0.61 1.59
C LEU A 15 22.63 -0.91 3.08
N VAL A 16 21.49 -0.56 3.67
CA VAL A 16 21.22 -0.80 5.09
C VAL A 16 19.97 -1.66 5.17
N GLY A 17 20.08 -2.79 5.85
CA GLY A 17 19.02 -3.77 5.99
C GLY A 17 18.86 -4.25 7.41
N TYR A 18 17.73 -4.90 7.66
CA TYR A 18 17.49 -5.75 8.81
C TYR A 18 16.57 -6.89 8.38
N SER A 19 16.44 -7.92 9.19
CA SER A 19 15.48 -9.00 8.98
C SER A 19 14.86 -9.40 10.32
N LEU A 20 13.57 -9.68 10.30
CA LEU A 20 12.80 -10.19 11.43
C LEU A 20 12.06 -11.44 10.98
N ASP A 21 11.98 -12.41 11.86
CA ASP A 21 11.11 -13.57 11.70
C ASP A 21 9.66 -13.16 12.00
N HIS A 22 8.75 -13.59 11.13
CA HIS A 22 7.32 -13.36 11.29
C HIS A 22 6.53 -14.66 11.15
N THR A 23 5.39 -14.73 11.84
CA THR A 23 4.36 -15.73 11.59
C THR A 23 3.28 -15.13 10.70
N HIS A 24 3.04 -15.73 9.53
CA HIS A 24 1.88 -15.37 8.71
C HIS A 24 0.63 -16.02 9.29
N ARG A 25 -0.32 -15.20 9.77
CA ARG A 25 -1.56 -15.69 10.35
C ARG A 25 -2.73 -15.26 9.47
N VAL A 26 -3.52 -16.26 9.07
CA VAL A 26 -4.72 -16.09 8.26
C VAL A 26 -5.91 -16.69 8.99
N VAL A 27 -7.02 -15.95 9.06
CA VAL A 27 -8.29 -16.40 9.65
C VAL A 27 -9.41 -16.12 8.67
N VAL A 28 -10.20 -17.15 8.35
CA VAL A 28 -11.37 -17.06 7.46
C VAL A 28 -12.63 -17.54 8.19
N GLY A 29 -13.79 -16.99 7.82
CA GLY A 29 -15.08 -17.47 8.32
C GLY A 29 -15.55 -18.68 7.53
N ILE A 30 -15.86 -19.81 8.19
CA ILE A 30 -16.41 -21.00 7.50
C ILE A 30 -17.62 -21.54 8.28
N ARG A 31 -18.72 -21.79 7.55
CA ARG A 31 -19.87 -22.54 8.07
C ARG A 31 -19.72 -24.00 7.67
N ALA A 32 -19.67 -24.90 8.65
CA ALA A 32 -19.55 -26.34 8.41
C ALA A 32 -20.26 -27.14 9.51
N ALA A 33 -20.49 -28.43 9.25
CA ALA A 33 -21.13 -29.33 10.21
C ALA A 33 -20.21 -29.72 11.39
N SER A 34 -18.88 -29.59 11.24
CA SER A 34 -17.88 -29.82 12.29
C SER A 34 -16.60 -29.00 12.04
N ALA A 35 -15.69 -29.01 13.02
CA ALA A 35 -14.38 -28.37 12.89
C ALA A 35 -13.54 -29.01 11.78
N GLU A 36 -13.55 -30.33 11.67
CA GLU A 36 -12.83 -31.08 10.63
C GLU A 36 -13.36 -30.74 9.24
N ALA A 37 -14.69 -30.63 9.10
CA ALA A 37 -15.31 -30.19 7.86
C ALA A 37 -14.92 -28.75 7.51
N ALA A 38 -14.84 -27.85 8.50
CA ALA A 38 -14.36 -26.49 8.29
C ALA A 38 -12.89 -26.46 7.83
N CYS A 39 -12.01 -27.26 8.45
CA CYS A 39 -10.62 -27.38 8.05
C CYS A 39 -10.47 -27.96 6.63
N ALA A 40 -11.29 -28.95 6.26
CA ALA A 40 -11.28 -29.52 4.91
C ALA A 40 -11.70 -28.48 3.86
N ILE A 41 -12.71 -27.66 4.15
CA ILE A 41 -13.13 -26.55 3.28
C ILE A 41 -12.01 -25.51 3.14
N ALA A 42 -11.39 -25.09 4.25
CA ALA A 42 -10.28 -24.14 4.23
C ALA A 42 -9.09 -24.66 3.41
N ARG A 43 -8.74 -25.94 3.58
CA ARG A 43 -7.64 -26.57 2.83
C ARG A 43 -7.95 -26.60 1.33
N ALA A 44 -9.16 -26.98 0.94
CA ALA A 44 -9.56 -27.00 -0.46
C ALA A 44 -9.51 -25.58 -1.08
N ALA A 45 -9.93 -24.54 -0.34
CA ALA A 45 -9.83 -23.16 -0.80
C ALA A 45 -8.39 -22.67 -0.91
N PHE A 46 -7.51 -23.05 0.03
CA PHE A 46 -6.08 -22.77 -0.03
C PHE A 46 -5.43 -23.40 -1.27
N ASP A 47 -5.67 -24.69 -1.49
CA ASP A 47 -5.12 -25.42 -2.65
C ASP A 47 -5.64 -24.87 -3.98
N ALA A 48 -6.87 -24.34 -3.99
CA ALA A 48 -7.45 -23.66 -5.13
C ALA A 48 -7.02 -22.18 -5.30
N GLY A 49 -6.28 -21.61 -4.34
CA GLY A 49 -5.86 -20.21 -4.35
C GLY A 49 -7.00 -19.21 -4.11
N THR A 50 -8.13 -19.64 -3.57
CA THR A 50 -9.35 -18.83 -3.36
C THR A 50 -9.57 -18.44 -1.90
N LEU A 51 -8.67 -18.87 -1.00
CA LEU A 51 -8.79 -18.60 0.44
C LEU A 51 -8.80 -17.10 0.77
N TRP A 52 -8.16 -16.27 -0.05
CA TRP A 52 -7.99 -14.82 0.16
C TRP A 52 -9.01 -13.96 -0.60
N ASP A 53 -10.01 -14.57 -1.26
CA ASP A 53 -10.95 -13.85 -2.13
C ASP A 53 -11.95 -12.94 -1.38
N ASP A 54 -11.97 -13.00 -0.04
CA ASP A 54 -12.95 -12.31 0.83
C ASP A 54 -14.41 -12.54 0.37
N ALA A 55 -14.74 -13.80 0.08
CA ALA A 55 -16.04 -14.17 -0.46
C ALA A 55 -17.15 -14.13 0.61
N PRO A 56 -18.41 -13.80 0.30
CA PRO A 56 -19.48 -13.72 1.30
C PRO A 56 -19.72 -15.01 2.12
N ASN A 57 -19.43 -16.18 1.54
CA ASN A 57 -19.52 -17.48 2.19
C ASN A 57 -18.21 -17.94 2.87
N MET A 58 -17.11 -17.23 2.63
CA MET A 58 -15.81 -17.43 3.25
C MET A 58 -15.08 -16.08 3.42
N PRO A 59 -15.55 -15.19 4.32
CA PRO A 59 -14.95 -13.87 4.49
C PRO A 59 -13.54 -13.98 5.05
N LEU A 60 -12.64 -13.11 4.59
CA LEU A 60 -11.30 -12.97 5.11
C LEU A 60 -11.36 -12.12 6.38
N LEU A 61 -11.13 -12.73 7.54
CA LEU A 61 -11.30 -12.09 8.84
C LEU A 61 -9.98 -11.51 9.38
N TYR A 62 -8.85 -12.10 9.01
CA TYR A 62 -7.52 -11.67 9.39
C TYR A 62 -6.52 -12.20 8.36
N ASP A 63 -5.60 -11.36 7.92
CA ASP A 63 -4.47 -11.72 7.06
C ASP A 63 -3.33 -10.74 7.34
N ASP A 64 -2.40 -11.15 8.20
CA ASP A 64 -1.26 -10.31 8.56
C ASP A 64 -0.05 -11.15 9.03
N TYR A 65 1.10 -10.50 9.06
CA TYR A 65 2.34 -11.03 9.62
C TYR A 65 2.51 -10.53 11.05
N GLU A 66 2.59 -11.45 12.00
CA GLU A 66 2.87 -11.15 13.40
C GLU A 66 4.38 -11.34 13.67
N GLU A 67 5.05 -10.32 14.19
CA GLU A 67 6.44 -10.44 14.66
C GLU A 67 6.52 -11.45 15.81
N LEU A 68 7.55 -12.30 15.80
CA LEU A 68 7.82 -13.16 16.95
C LEU A 68 8.41 -12.34 18.10
N ASP A 69 7.87 -12.54 19.31
CA ASP A 69 8.33 -11.85 20.52
C ASP A 69 9.81 -12.16 20.85
N GLY A 70 10.50 -11.17 21.42
CA GLY A 70 11.86 -11.32 21.94
C GLY A 70 12.99 -11.17 20.90
N GLN A 71 12.65 -10.81 19.66
CA GLN A 71 13.63 -10.50 18.63
C GLN A 71 14.34 -9.16 18.89
N ILE A 72 15.63 -9.10 18.59
CA ILE A 72 16.42 -7.87 18.66
C ILE A 72 16.56 -7.33 17.25
N LEU A 73 16.03 -6.12 17.01
CA LEU A 73 16.20 -5.40 15.76
C LEU A 73 17.67 -5.00 15.60
N SER A 74 18.36 -5.61 14.63
CA SER A 74 19.76 -5.30 14.30
C SER A 74 19.87 -4.89 12.85
N PHE A 75 20.62 -3.82 12.60
CA PHE A 75 20.89 -3.31 11.26
C PHE A 75 22.28 -3.75 10.80
N ASP A 76 22.37 -4.17 9.55
CA ASP A 76 23.64 -4.35 8.84
C ASP A 76 23.76 -3.31 7.73
N ALA A 77 25.00 -2.92 7.43
CA ALA A 77 25.30 -1.93 6.40
C ALA A 77 26.43 -2.40 5.50
N THR A 78 26.17 -2.43 4.19
CA THR A 78 27.14 -2.79 3.16
C THR A 78 27.43 -1.58 2.26
N GLY A 79 28.70 -1.17 2.20
CA GLY A 79 29.12 -0.06 1.34
C GLY A 79 29.00 -0.39 -0.15
N VAL A 80 28.50 0.56 -0.94
CA VAL A 80 28.27 0.41 -2.39
C VAL A 80 28.70 1.67 -3.14
N THR A 81 28.99 1.53 -4.43
CA THR A 81 29.33 2.65 -5.31
C THR A 81 28.09 3.44 -5.76
N ALA A 82 26.96 2.76 -5.91
CA ALA A 82 25.65 3.33 -6.17
C ALA A 82 24.55 2.38 -5.64
N TRP A 83 23.36 2.89 -5.38
CA TRP A 83 22.22 2.06 -5.02
C TRP A 83 21.74 1.25 -6.24
N PRO A 84 21.33 -0.03 -6.06
CA PRO A 84 20.71 -0.80 -7.12
C PRO A 84 19.35 -0.19 -7.50
N ALA A 85 18.83 -0.62 -8.66
CA ALA A 85 17.43 -0.36 -8.97
C ALA A 85 16.54 -0.95 -7.87
N ALA A 86 15.44 -0.26 -7.57
CA ALA A 86 14.45 -0.73 -6.62
C ALA A 86 13.88 -2.08 -7.06
N ASP A 87 13.73 -3.00 -6.11
CA ASP A 87 13.07 -4.29 -6.35
C ASP A 87 11.59 -4.09 -6.74
N VAL A 88 11.01 -5.08 -7.42
CA VAL A 88 9.59 -5.06 -7.81
C VAL A 88 8.65 -4.93 -6.62
N SER A 89 9.04 -5.39 -5.42
CA SER A 89 8.29 -5.18 -4.17
C SER A 89 8.09 -3.70 -3.85
N VAL A 90 9.02 -2.82 -4.23
CA VAL A 90 8.90 -1.37 -4.02
C VAL A 90 7.76 -0.78 -4.84
N ARG A 91 7.40 -1.40 -5.98
CA ARG A 91 6.22 -1.03 -6.77
C ARG A 91 4.95 -1.19 -5.95
N ALA A 92 4.81 -2.29 -5.21
CA ALA A 92 3.64 -2.53 -4.36
C ALA A 92 3.52 -1.47 -3.24
N VAL A 93 4.64 -1.10 -2.61
CA VAL A 93 4.68 -0.04 -1.60
C VAL A 93 4.24 1.31 -2.19
N ARG A 94 4.77 1.67 -3.37
CA ARG A 94 4.39 2.91 -4.06
C ARG A 94 2.92 2.92 -4.47
N LEU A 95 2.42 1.80 -5.01
CA LEU A 95 1.02 1.65 -5.40
C LEU A 95 0.09 1.81 -4.20
N HIS A 96 0.40 1.16 -3.09
CA HIS A 96 -0.39 1.25 -1.87
C HIS A 96 -0.47 2.69 -1.34
N ALA A 97 0.68 3.38 -1.24
CA ALA A 97 0.72 4.79 -0.83
C ALA A 97 -0.07 5.70 -1.79
N ALA A 98 0.08 5.48 -3.10
CA ALA A 98 -0.62 6.23 -4.12
C ALA A 98 -2.14 5.99 -4.10
N ALA A 99 -2.60 4.77 -3.84
CA ALA A 99 -4.01 4.45 -3.70
C ALA A 99 -4.67 5.24 -2.54
N HIS A 100 -3.99 5.35 -1.40
CA HIS A 100 -4.46 6.17 -0.28
C HIS A 100 -4.53 7.67 -0.61
N ALA A 101 -3.53 8.19 -1.33
CA ALA A 101 -3.55 9.57 -1.81
C ALA A 101 -4.70 9.82 -2.81
N LEU A 102 -4.96 8.87 -3.71
CA LEU A 102 -6.05 8.95 -4.68
C LEU A 102 -7.41 8.92 -3.98
N LEU A 103 -7.60 8.05 -2.99
CA LEU A 103 -8.83 8.02 -2.18
C LEU A 103 -9.04 9.34 -1.44
N SER A 104 -7.97 9.94 -0.92
CA SER A 104 -8.04 11.26 -0.27
C SER A 104 -8.46 12.35 -1.24
N PHE A 105 -7.95 12.32 -2.48
CA PHE A 105 -8.39 13.23 -3.54
C PHE A 105 -9.86 12.97 -3.94
N ALA A 106 -10.28 11.70 -4.07
CA ALA A 106 -11.66 11.35 -4.38
C ALA A 106 -12.65 11.84 -3.29
N ARG A 107 -12.27 11.77 -2.01
CA ARG A 107 -13.05 12.35 -0.91
C ARG A 107 -13.14 13.88 -0.99
N LEU A 108 -12.03 14.54 -1.31
CA LEU A 108 -12.02 15.99 -1.54
C LEU A 108 -12.95 16.40 -2.69
N VAL A 109 -13.03 15.58 -3.75
CA VAL A 109 -13.98 15.76 -4.86
C VAL A 109 -15.40 15.60 -4.35
N ASP A 110 -15.70 14.51 -3.64
CA ASP A 110 -17.02 14.20 -3.09
C ASP A 110 -17.54 15.32 -2.16
N ASP A 111 -16.69 15.81 -1.25
CA ASP A 111 -17.00 16.92 -0.33
C ASP A 111 -17.37 18.23 -1.05
N ARG A 112 -16.92 18.39 -2.30
CA ARG A 112 -17.15 19.58 -3.13
C ARG A 112 -18.25 19.39 -4.15
N LEU A 113 -18.68 18.16 -4.39
CA LEU A 113 -19.81 17.90 -5.27
C LEU A 113 -21.10 18.39 -4.61
N PRO A 114 -22.08 18.86 -5.39
CA PRO A 114 -23.41 19.11 -4.86
C PRO A 114 -23.98 17.80 -4.29
N ARG A 115 -24.75 17.89 -3.20
CA ARG A 115 -25.41 16.72 -2.60
C ARG A 115 -26.24 15.97 -3.64
N ALA A 116 -26.30 14.64 -3.54
CA ALA A 116 -27.06 13.78 -4.44
C ALA A 116 -28.50 14.27 -4.67
N ALA A 117 -29.23 14.59 -3.61
CA ALA A 117 -30.60 15.10 -3.69
C ALA A 117 -30.73 16.42 -4.48
N SER A 118 -29.67 17.23 -4.55
CA SER A 118 -29.67 18.48 -5.31
C SER A 118 -29.52 18.25 -6.81
N ILE A 119 -28.94 17.13 -7.24
CA ILE A 119 -28.65 16.81 -8.64
C ILE A 119 -29.61 15.79 -9.24
N GLU A 120 -30.44 15.13 -8.44
CA GLU A 120 -31.46 14.18 -8.90
C GLU A 120 -32.44 14.77 -9.93
N THR A 121 -32.69 16.08 -9.86
CA THR A 121 -33.60 16.78 -10.77
C THR A 121 -32.87 17.42 -11.96
N TRP A 122 -31.55 17.27 -12.05
CA TRP A 122 -30.77 17.86 -13.14
C TRP A 122 -30.86 16.99 -14.39
N HIS A 123 -30.69 17.62 -15.55
CA HIS A 123 -30.57 16.88 -16.79
C HIS A 123 -29.29 15.99 -16.76
N PRO A 124 -29.30 14.75 -17.28
CA PRO A 124 -28.13 13.86 -17.22
C PRO A 124 -26.84 14.45 -17.81
N GLU A 125 -26.97 15.30 -18.83
CA GLU A 125 -25.85 16.00 -19.49
C GLU A 125 -25.50 17.35 -18.84
N ALA A 126 -26.05 17.66 -17.67
CA ALA A 126 -25.72 18.90 -16.96
C ALA A 126 -24.27 18.86 -16.48
N LEU A 127 -23.48 19.88 -16.87
CA LEU A 127 -22.10 19.99 -16.46
C LEU A 127 -22.00 20.44 -15.00
N VAL A 128 -21.21 19.71 -14.21
CA VAL A 128 -20.86 20.08 -12.83
C VAL A 128 -19.48 20.75 -12.84
N SER A 129 -19.43 22.02 -12.45
CA SER A 129 -18.16 22.75 -12.30
C SER A 129 -17.63 22.63 -10.88
N MET A 130 -16.32 22.47 -10.74
CA MET A 130 -15.66 22.46 -9.43
C MET A 130 -14.30 23.14 -9.49
N THR A 131 -13.89 23.73 -8.36
CA THR A 131 -12.65 24.50 -8.26
C THR A 131 -11.61 23.77 -7.42
N PHE A 132 -10.36 23.79 -7.88
CA PHE A 132 -9.21 23.28 -7.16
C PHE A 132 -8.14 24.35 -7.05
N THR A 133 -7.31 24.26 -6.00
CA THR A 133 -6.10 25.08 -5.94
C THR A 133 -5.06 24.56 -6.94
N ALA A 134 -4.15 25.43 -7.38
CA ALA A 134 -3.03 24.99 -8.21
C ALA A 134 -2.18 23.90 -7.54
N GLY A 135 -2.07 23.91 -6.21
CA GLY A 135 -1.40 22.86 -5.43
C GLY A 135 -2.09 21.50 -5.58
N GLN A 136 -3.40 21.45 -5.37
CA GLN A 136 -4.22 20.24 -5.50
C GLN A 136 -4.14 19.63 -6.92
N VAL A 137 -4.12 20.49 -7.94
CA VAL A 137 -3.98 20.03 -9.34
C VAL A 137 -2.58 19.45 -9.59
N ARG A 138 -1.51 20.06 -9.03
CA ARG A 138 -0.14 19.53 -9.15
C ARG A 138 0.02 18.20 -8.42
N GLU A 139 -0.51 18.09 -7.20
CA GLU A 139 -0.51 16.85 -6.42
C GLU A 139 -1.23 15.73 -7.18
N LEU A 140 -2.42 15.99 -7.72
CA LEU A 140 -3.13 15.00 -8.55
C LEU A 140 -2.30 14.56 -9.76
N ARG A 141 -1.65 15.49 -10.47
CA ARG A 141 -0.84 15.14 -11.65
C ARG A 141 0.36 14.28 -11.29
N ALA A 142 1.09 14.66 -10.24
CA ALA A 142 2.23 13.88 -9.74
C ALA A 142 1.79 12.48 -9.27
N LEU A 143 0.61 12.40 -8.63
CA LEU A 143 0.01 11.14 -8.21
C LEU A 143 -0.34 10.24 -9.39
N LEU A 144 -1.00 10.77 -10.42
CA LEU A 144 -1.35 10.01 -11.63
C LEU A 144 -0.11 9.53 -12.39
N GLU A 145 0.94 10.35 -12.44
CA GLU A 145 2.23 9.94 -13.01
C GLU A 145 2.84 8.78 -12.21
N THR A 146 2.85 8.88 -10.88
CA THR A 146 3.33 7.81 -9.98
C THR A 146 2.57 6.51 -10.22
N LEU A 147 1.23 6.56 -10.28
CA LEU A 147 0.38 5.39 -10.52
C LEU A 147 0.62 4.78 -11.91
N SER A 148 0.89 5.58 -12.94
CA SER A 148 1.18 5.08 -14.29
C SER A 148 2.50 4.31 -14.40
N GLN A 149 3.42 4.58 -13.46
CA GLN A 149 4.74 3.95 -13.37
C GLN A 149 4.79 2.81 -12.34
N CYS A 150 3.70 2.62 -11.58
CA CYS A 150 3.54 1.48 -10.69
C CYS A 150 2.99 0.30 -11.48
#